data_AF-A0A1I3T4D0-F1
#
_entry.id   AF-A0A1I3T4D0-F1
#
_cell.length_a   1.000
_cell.length_b   1.000
_cell.length_c   1.000
_cell.angle_alpha   90.00
_cell.angle_beta   90.00
_cell.angle_gamma   90.00
#
_symmetry.space_group_name_H-M   'P 1'
#
loop_
_entity.id
_entity.type
_entity.pdbx_description
1 polymer ?
#
loop_
_entity_poly.entity_id
_entity_poly.type
_entity_poly.pdbx_seq_one_letter_code
_entity_poly.pdbx_strand_id
1 'polypeptide(L)'
;MKQIQECLDRLFAGQAPIKQKWQARLPADPPQTLFLFHYHHLVLVYDLSVNRPIYRWWEKQADKRGLDSALIYLEQRGQGKTIGGEIPHMNKQASLFHSTNKPRGVTPPA
;
A
#
# COMPACT_ATOMS: atom_id res chain seq x y z
N MET A 1 -2.64 -0.91 18.63
CA MET A 1 -4.12 -0.92 18.78
C MET A 1 -4.70 -1.85 17.72
N LYS A 2 -5.46 -2.90 18.08
CA LYS A 2 -5.88 -3.97 17.12
C LYS A 2 -6.64 -3.46 15.88
N GLN A 3 -7.46 -2.41 16.04
CA GLN A 3 -8.27 -1.86 14.95
C GLN A 3 -7.46 -1.21 13.82
N ILE A 4 -6.35 -0.53 14.14
CA ILE A 4 -5.48 0.09 13.13
C ILE A 4 -4.73 -0.97 12.34
N GLN A 5 -4.19 -1.95 13.06
CA GLN A 5 -3.47 -3.07 12.46
C GLN A 5 -4.39 -3.83 11.50
N GLU A 6 -5.57 -4.24 11.96
CA GLU A 6 -6.58 -4.89 11.11
C GLU A 6 -7.00 -4.04 9.90
N CYS A 7 -7.13 -2.71 10.07
CA CYS A 7 -7.44 -1.80 8.96
C CYS A 7 -6.34 -1.79 7.89
N LEU A 8 -5.08 -1.68 8.32
CA LEU A 8 -3.92 -1.64 7.41
C LEU A 8 -3.64 -3.01 6.78
N ASP A 9 -3.74 -4.11 7.55
CA ASP A 9 -3.60 -5.47 7.04
C ASP A 9 -4.61 -5.74 5.92
N ARG A 10 -5.88 -5.35 6.13
CA ARG A 10 -6.92 -5.50 5.12
C ARG A 10 -6.70 -4.64 3.89
N LEU A 11 -6.25 -3.39 4.07
CA LEU A 11 -5.89 -2.52 2.95
C LEU A 11 -4.83 -3.20 2.07
N PHE A 12 -3.75 -3.69 2.68
CA PHE A 12 -2.66 -4.32 1.94
C PHE A 12 -3.00 -5.71 1.39
N ALA A 13 -3.99 -6.39 1.98
CA ALA A 13 -4.58 -7.62 1.44
C ALA A 13 -5.65 -7.37 0.36
N GLY A 14 -5.97 -6.12 0.01
CA GLY A 14 -7.03 -5.80 -0.95
C GLY A 14 -8.44 -6.13 -0.45
N GLN A 15 -8.63 -6.24 0.86
CA GLN A 15 -9.90 -6.60 1.49
C GLN A 15 -10.72 -5.36 1.88
N ALA A 16 -12.05 -5.47 1.80
CA ALA A 16 -12.94 -4.40 2.22
C ALA A 16 -12.81 -4.10 3.74
N PRO A 17 -12.85 -2.84 4.19
CA PRO A 17 -12.77 -2.50 5.61
C PRO A 17 -13.98 -3.03 6.40
N ILE A 18 -13.75 -3.51 7.64
CA ILE A 18 -14.80 -4.14 8.47
C ILE A 18 -15.68 -3.11 9.18
N LYS A 19 -15.10 -2.00 9.67
CA LYS A 19 -15.81 -0.95 10.43
C LYS A 19 -15.46 0.45 9.95
N GLN A 20 -16.44 1.35 9.99
CA GLN A 20 -16.38 2.68 9.39
C GLN A 20 -15.39 3.66 10.04
N LYS A 21 -14.92 3.43 11.28
CA LYS A 21 -14.16 4.42 12.04
C LYS A 21 -12.76 4.65 11.49
N TRP A 22 -12.03 3.60 11.13
CA TRP A 22 -10.71 3.75 10.55
C TRP A 22 -10.75 3.25 9.12
N GLN A 23 -10.32 4.10 8.19
CA GLN A 23 -10.31 3.76 6.78
C GLN A 23 -8.94 4.11 6.22
N ALA A 24 -8.28 3.12 5.64
CA ALA A 24 -7.06 3.31 4.90
C ALA A 24 -7.36 3.19 3.40
N ARG A 25 -6.72 4.02 2.57
CA ARG A 25 -6.93 4.04 1.12
C ARG A 25 -5.61 4.24 0.39
N LEU A 26 -5.52 3.66 -0.79
CA LEU A 26 -4.45 3.86 -1.76
C LEU A 26 -5.06 4.59 -2.98
N PRO A 27 -4.78 5.88 -3.20
CA PRO A 27 -5.49 6.71 -4.18
C PRO A 27 -5.04 6.47 -5.63
N ALA A 28 -3.94 5.76 -5.86
CA ALA A 28 -3.36 5.55 -7.18
C ALA A 28 -2.89 4.09 -7.36
N ASP A 29 -2.77 3.67 -8.61
CA ASP A 29 -2.14 2.43 -9.04
C ASP A 29 -1.02 2.76 -10.06
N PRO A 30 0.28 2.52 -9.77
CA PRO A 30 0.80 1.90 -8.56
C PRO A 30 0.68 2.81 -7.32
N PRO A 31 0.39 2.23 -6.14
CA PRO A 31 0.15 3.00 -4.93
C PRO A 31 1.46 3.53 -4.32
N GLN A 32 1.69 4.83 -4.47
CA GLN A 32 2.85 5.51 -3.85
C GLN A 32 2.51 6.11 -2.49
N THR A 33 1.25 6.46 -2.27
CA THR A 33 0.80 7.12 -1.04
C THR A 33 -0.32 6.33 -0.35
N LEU A 34 -0.30 6.35 0.97
CA LEU A 34 -1.35 5.81 1.82
C LEU A 34 -2.04 6.94 2.57
N PHE A 35 -3.36 6.97 2.51
CA PHE A 35 -4.20 7.89 3.28
C PHE A 35 -4.90 7.11 4.39
N LEU A 36 -4.80 7.60 5.63
CA LEU A 36 -5.51 7.05 6.77
C LEU A 36 -6.50 8.08 7.32
N PHE A 37 -7.73 7.66 7.47
CA PHE A 37 -8.82 8.46 7.99
C PHE A 37 -9.33 7.91 9.31
N HIS A 38 -9.69 8.81 10.22
CA HIS A 38 -10.53 8.52 11.37
C HIS A 38 -11.90 9.20 11.17
N TYR A 39 -12.95 8.41 11.03
CA TYR A 39 -14.25 8.78 10.48
C TYR A 39 -14.09 9.47 9.12
N HIS A 40 -14.19 10.80 9.09
CA HIS A 40 -14.04 11.63 7.90
C HIS A 40 -12.79 12.52 7.93
N HIS A 41 -11.99 12.45 9.00
CA HIS A 41 -10.80 13.28 9.17
C HIS A 41 -9.57 12.55 8.64
N LEU A 42 -8.81 13.22 7.77
CA LEU A 42 -7.51 12.73 7.32
C LEU A 42 -6.50 12.87 8.47
N VAL A 43 -5.95 11.74 8.92
CA VAL A 43 -5.05 11.66 10.08
C VAL A 43 -3.60 11.47 9.63
N LEU A 44 -3.37 10.73 8.55
CA LEU A 44 -2.05 10.43 8.02
C LEU A 44 -2.06 10.42 6.50
N VAL A 45 -1.08 11.08 5.90
CA VAL A 45 -0.62 10.78 4.54
C VAL A 45 0.79 10.23 4.65
N TYR A 46 1.03 9.07 4.09
CA TYR A 46 2.31 8.38 4.16
C TYR A 46 2.82 8.05 2.76
N ASP A 47 4.07 8.35 2.50
CA ASP A 47 4.77 7.96 1.29
C ASP A 47 5.37 6.56 1.48
N LEU A 48 4.85 5.60 0.73
CA LEU A 48 5.29 4.21 0.78
C LEU A 48 6.62 4.00 0.02
N SER A 49 6.99 4.89 -0.90
CA SER A 49 8.21 4.76 -1.70
C SER A 49 9.46 5.13 -0.90
N VAL A 50 9.37 6.17 -0.08
CA VAL A 50 10.46 6.63 0.80
C VAL A 50 10.26 6.24 2.26
N ASN A 51 9.16 5.55 2.57
CA ASN A 51 8.77 5.09 3.90
C ASN A 51 8.74 6.24 4.94
N ARG A 52 8.03 7.33 4.62
CA ARG A 52 7.95 8.52 5.49
C ARG A 52 6.56 9.14 5.54
N PRO A 53 6.15 9.73 6.68
CA PRO A 53 4.92 10.50 6.75
C PRO A 53 5.06 11.84 6.03
N ILE A 54 4.14 12.13 5.12
CA ILE A 54 3.99 13.44 4.44
C ILE A 54 3.14 14.37 5.31
N TYR A 55 2.07 13.86 5.91
CA TYR A 55 1.12 14.64 6.69
C TYR A 55 0.70 13.90 7.95
N ARG A 56 0.55 14.62 9.06
CA ARG A 56 0.13 14.10 10.36
C ARG A 56 -0.83 15.09 11.01
N TRP A 57 -1.97 14.61 11.46
CA TRP A 57 -2.95 15.43 12.17
C TRP A 57 -3.73 14.61 13.19
N TRP A 58 -4.09 15.26 14.30
CA TRP A 58 -4.95 14.69 15.33
C TRP A 58 -5.60 15.82 16.12
N GLU A 59 -6.83 15.61 16.59
CA GLU A 59 -7.52 16.56 17.47
C GLU A 59 -7.79 15.93 18.82
N LYS A 60 -8.25 14.67 18.83
CA LYS A 60 -8.55 13.91 20.04
C LYS A 60 -7.44 12.92 20.34
N GLN A 61 -7.37 12.49 21.60
CA GLN A 61 -6.39 11.49 22.02
C GLN A 61 -6.57 10.13 21.30
N ALA A 62 -7.78 9.82 20.86
CA ALA A 62 -8.05 8.63 20.05
C ALA A 62 -7.35 8.70 18.67
N ASP A 63 -7.40 9.86 18.01
CA ASP A 63 -6.73 10.10 16.74
C ASP A 63 -5.22 9.93 16.91
N LYS A 64 -4.64 10.54 17.95
CA LYS A 64 -3.22 10.45 18.26
C LYS A 64 -2.78 9.00 18.49
N ARG A 65 -3.51 8.23 19.29
CA ARG A 65 -3.18 6.80 19.53
C ARG A 65 -3.27 5.96 18.26
N GLY A 66 -4.24 6.28 17.39
CA GLY A 66 -4.39 5.62 16.09
C GLY A 66 -3.26 5.97 15.13
N LEU A 67 -2.90 7.25 15.04
CA LEU A 67 -1.77 7.76 14.27
C LEU A 67 -0.45 7.13 14.72
N ASP A 68 -0.16 7.16 16.02
CA ASP A 68 1.05 6.56 16.58
C ASP A 68 1.11 5.05 16.27
N SER A 69 -0.02 4.34 16.40
CA SER A 69 -0.11 2.91 16.03
C SER A 69 0.13 2.68 14.53
N ALA A 70 -0.38 3.54 13.66
CA ALA A 70 -0.23 3.41 12.21
C ALA A 70 1.22 3.66 11.77
N LEU A 71 1.89 4.65 12.37
CA LEU A 71 3.30 4.94 12.09
C LEU A 71 4.20 3.76 12.48
N ILE A 72 4.00 3.18 13.68
CA ILE A 72 4.74 2.00 14.12
C ILE A 72 4.55 0.84 13.14
N TYR A 73 3.31 0.60 12.71
CA TYR A 73 3.00 -0.46 11.74
C TYR A 73 3.73 -0.24 10.41
N LEU A 74 3.66 0.97 9.85
CA LEU A 74 4.27 1.30 8.56
C LEU A 74 5.80 1.25 8.61
N GLU A 75 6.38 1.72 9.71
CA GLU A 75 7.83 1.64 9.95
C GLU A 75 8.31 0.19 10.01
N GLN A 76 7.60 -0.68 10.75
CA GLN A 76 7.93 -2.10 10.83
C GLN A 76 7.83 -2.79 9.45
N ARG A 77 6.77 -2.47 8.69
CA ARG A 77 6.56 -3.02 7.34
C ARG A 77 7.65 -2.59 6.36
N GLY A 78 8.02 -1.31 6.36
CA GLY A 78 9.08 -0.79 5.49
C GLY A 78 10.48 -1.32 5.83
N GLN A 79 10.71 -1.74 7.08
CA GLN A 79 11.94 -2.42 7.52
C GLN A 79 11.94 -3.93 7.21
N GLY A 80 10.90 -4.46 6.55
CA GLY A 80 10.81 -5.89 6.24
C GLY A 80 10.58 -6.78 7.46
N LYS A 81 10.18 -6.22 8.61
CA LYS A 81 9.77 -7.03 9.77
C LYS A 81 8.36 -7.55 9.52
N THR A 82 8.23 -8.87 9.51
CA THR A 82 6.95 -9.58 9.41
C THR A 82 6.07 -9.25 10.60
N ILE A 83 5.06 -8.43 10.37
CA ILE A 83 3.96 -8.21 11.31
C ILE A 83 2.97 -9.33 11.02
N GLY A 84 2.77 -10.26 11.97
CA GLY A 84 2.12 -11.56 11.76
C GLY A 84 0.89 -11.55 10.83
N GLY A 85 1.05 -12.23 9.70
CA GLY A 85 0.08 -12.35 8.61
C GLY A 85 0.82 -12.33 7.27
N GLU A 86 0.86 -13.48 6.58
CA GLU A 86 1.52 -13.64 5.28
C GLU A 86 1.09 -12.55 4.29
N ILE A 87 2.06 -11.81 3.76
CA ILE A 87 1.82 -10.88 2.66
C ILE A 87 1.59 -11.73 1.40
N PRO A 88 0.46 -11.59 0.67
CA PRO A 88 0.39 -12.13 -0.67
C PRO A 88 1.48 -11.43 -1.48
N HIS A 89 2.48 -12.19 -1.88
CA HIS A 89 3.56 -11.80 -2.75
C HIS A 89 2.96 -11.01 -3.93
N MET A 90 3.15 -9.68 -3.96
CA MET A 90 2.80 -8.89 -5.13
C MET A 90 3.64 -9.46 -6.28
N ASN A 91 2.96 -10.21 -7.13
CA ASN A 91 3.51 -10.92 -8.26
C ASN A 91 4.30 -9.93 -9.14
N LYS A 92 5.63 -9.98 -9.07
CA LYS A 92 6.51 -9.38 -10.08
C LYS A 92 6.47 -10.25 -11.33
N GLN A 93 5.33 -10.26 -12.02
CA GLN A 93 5.24 -10.75 -13.39
C GLN A 93 4.51 -9.73 -14.24
N ALA A 94 5.28 -8.78 -14.75
CA ALA A 94 4.99 -8.18 -16.04
C ALA A 94 6.32 -7.88 -16.72
N SER A 95 6.49 -8.45 -17.91
CA SER A 95 7.45 -8.05 -18.95
C SER A 95 8.85 -8.68 -18.93
N LEU A 96 8.92 -10.01 -18.90
CA LEU A 96 9.94 -10.75 -19.65
C LEU A 96 9.38 -11.06 -21.06
N PHE A 97 9.34 -10.05 -21.92
CA PHE A 97 9.33 -10.30 -23.37
C PHE A 97 10.76 -10.10 -23.89
N HIS A 98 11.50 -11.20 -23.94
CA HIS A 98 12.62 -11.35 -24.85
C HIS A 98 12.05 -11.30 -26.28
N SER A 99 12.07 -10.14 -26.92
CA SER A 99 11.90 -10.07 -28.37
C SER A 99 13.29 -10.22 -29.00
N THR A 100 13.71 -11.46 -29.17
CA THR A 100 14.89 -11.78 -29.97
C THR A 100 14.50 -11.77 -31.45
N ASN A 101 15.27 -10.95 -32.17
CA ASN A 101 15.34 -10.82 -33.62
C ASN A 101 15.30 -12.16 -34.39
N LYS A 102 14.47 -12.26 -35.42
CA LYS A 102 14.87 -12.94 -36.68
C LYS A 102 13.99 -12.52 -37.87
N PRO A 103 14.55 -11.96 -38.95
CA PRO A 103 13.83 -11.79 -40.21
C PRO A 103 13.81 -13.12 -40.97
N ARG A 104 12.64 -13.53 -41.49
CA ARG A 104 12.56 -14.56 -42.55
C ARG A 104 12.10 -13.88 -43.82
N GLY A 105 12.94 -14.03 -44.85
CA GLY A 105 12.74 -13.46 -46.17
C GLY A 105 11.47 -13.95 -46.84
N VAL A 106 10.90 -13.06 -47.63
CA VAL A 106 9.83 -13.35 -48.58
C VAL A 106 10.34 -12.90 -49.94
N THR A 107 10.52 -13.87 -50.84
CA THR A 107 10.85 -13.70 -52.26
C THR A 107 9.66 -13.03 -52.98
N PRO A 108 9.88 -12.10 -53.92
CA PRO A 108 8.79 -11.55 -54.73
C PRO A 108 8.47 -12.48 -55.91
N PRO A 109 7.20 -12.58 -56.35
CA PRO A 109 6.88 -13.14 -57.65
C PRO A 109 7.08 -12.10 -58.76
N ALA A 110 7.33 -12.63 -59.96
CA ALA A 110 7.73 -11.98 -61.21
C ALA A 110 6.68 -11.05 -61.84
#